data_AF-A0A822FZ93-F1
#
_entry.id   AF-A0A822FZ93-F1
#
_cell.length_a   1.000
_cell.length_b   1.000
_cell.length_c   1.000
_cell.angle_alpha   90.00
_cell.angle_beta   90.00
_cell.angle_gamma   90.00
#
_symmetry.space_group_name_H-M   'P 1'
#
loop_
_entity.id
_entity.type
_entity.pdbx_description
1 polymer ?
#
loop_
_entity_poly.entity_id
_entity_poly.type
_entity_poly.pdbx_seq_one_letter_code
_entity_poly.pdbx_strand_id
1 'polypeptide(L)' 'NAVAEMINELSQKAQFIITTFGPDLLKYGDKFYGITYRNKVSQIRSVTREEALEFVEDNDAQNQAVQAPTAVQS' A
#
# COMPACT_ATOMS: atom_id res chain seq x y z
N ASN A 1 -0.47 -12.08 9.31
CA ASN A 1 -1.50 -11.21 9.92
C ASN A 1 -2.87 -11.77 9.59
N ALA A 2 -3.73 -11.97 10.60
CA ALA A 2 -4.98 -12.73 10.47
C ALA A 2 -5.97 -12.18 9.42
N VAL A 3 -6.00 -10.86 9.20
CA VAL A 3 -6.91 -10.21 8.24
C VAL A 3 -6.56 -10.57 6.79
N ALA A 4 -5.28 -10.62 6.45
CA ALA A 4 -4.84 -10.92 5.09
C ALA A 4 -5.14 -12.37 4.71
N GLU A 5 -5.01 -13.29 5.65
CA GLU A 5 -5.39 -14.70 5.51
C GLU A 5 -6.91 -14.86 5.34
N MET A 6 -7.70 -14.20 6.17
CA MET A 6 -9.17 -14.21 6.06
C MET A 6 -9.65 -13.70 4.69
N ILE A 7 -9.07 -12.60 4.19
CA ILE A 7 -9.41 -12.05 2.87
C ILE A 7 -9.06 -13.03 1.74
N ASN A 8 -7.90 -13.70 1.84
CA ASN A 8 -7.47 -14.70 0.86
C ASN A 8 -8.40 -15.93 0.82
N GLU A 9 -8.95 -16.35 1.95
CA GLU A 9 -9.93 -17.45 1.98
C GLU A 9 -11.25 -17.04 1.32
N LEU A 10 -11.73 -15.82 1.59
CA LEU A 10 -12.98 -15.32 1.04
C LEU A 10 -12.88 -15.01 -0.46
N SER A 11 -11.68 -14.67 -0.97
CA SER A 11 -11.47 -14.34 -2.39
C SER A 11 -11.77 -15.51 -3.33
N GLN A 12 -11.77 -16.74 -2.82
CA GLN A 12 -12.16 -17.93 -3.59
C GLN A 12 -13.64 -17.90 -4.04
N LYS A 13 -14.47 -17.07 -3.41
CA LYS A 13 -15.92 -16.98 -3.68
C LYS A 13 -16.38 -15.58 -4.08
N ALA A 14 -15.50 -14.58 -4.04
CA ALA A 14 -15.83 -13.19 -4.31
C ALA A 14 -14.61 -12.40 -4.79
N GLN A 15 -14.85 -11.35 -5.56
CA GLN A 15 -13.78 -10.45 -5.98
C GLN A 15 -13.57 -9.35 -4.95
N PHE A 16 -12.32 -9.17 -4.52
CA PHE A 16 -11.91 -8.07 -3.64
C PHE A 16 -11.10 -7.04 -4.43
N ILE A 17 -11.39 -5.76 -4.17
CA ILE A 17 -10.55 -4.63 -4.55
C ILE A 17 -10.14 -3.95 -3.26
N ILE A 18 -8.83 -3.84 -3.03
CA ILE A 18 -8.29 -3.40 -1.75
C ILE A 18 -7.22 -2.34 -1.99
N THR A 19 -7.30 -1.25 -1.24
CA THR A 19 -6.25 -0.23 -1.13
C THR A 19 -5.61 -0.34 0.24
N THR A 20 -4.29 -0.44 0.30
CA THR A 20 -3.52 -0.60 1.54
C THR A 20 -2.26 0.25 1.50
N PHE A 21 -1.79 0.69 2.66
CA PHE A 21 -0.45 1.27 2.84
C PHE A 21 0.54 0.28 3.44
N GLY A 22 0.09 -0.91 3.88
CA GLY A 22 0.95 -1.93 4.47
C GLY A 22 1.18 -3.13 3.52
N PRO A 23 2.33 -3.82 3.62
CA PRO A 23 2.74 -4.85 2.66
C PRO A 23 2.01 -6.18 2.84
N ASP A 24 1.38 -6.42 3.99
CA ASP A 24 0.77 -7.71 4.35
C ASP A 24 -0.23 -8.25 3.32
N LEU A 25 -1.06 -7.37 2.76
CA LEU A 25 -2.08 -7.72 1.78
C LEU A 25 -1.50 -7.94 0.39
N LEU A 26 -0.31 -7.40 0.11
CA LEU A 26 0.33 -7.60 -1.19
C LEU A 26 0.60 -9.08 -1.41
N LYS A 27 1.00 -9.82 -0.38
CA LYS A 27 1.30 -11.27 -0.43
C LYS A 27 0.22 -12.10 -1.15
N TYR A 28 -1.06 -11.78 -0.95
CA TYR A 28 -2.19 -12.55 -1.50
C TYR A 28 -2.84 -11.90 -2.73
N GLY A 29 -2.37 -10.73 -3.17
CA GLY A 29 -2.93 -10.05 -4.34
C GLY A 29 -2.56 -10.71 -5.68
N ASP A 30 -3.51 -10.74 -6.61
CA ASP A 30 -3.31 -11.26 -7.97
C ASP A 30 -2.86 -10.19 -8.97
N LYS A 31 -3.40 -8.97 -8.83
CA LYS A 31 -3.10 -7.82 -9.71
C LYS A 31 -2.84 -6.60 -8.85
N PHE A 32 -1.82 -5.84 -9.22
CA PHE A 32 -1.40 -4.65 -8.51
C PHE A 32 -1.57 -3.43 -9.40
N TYR A 33 -2.05 -2.34 -8.80
CA TYR A 33 -2.28 -1.08 -9.51
C TYR A 33 -1.67 0.07 -8.74
N GLY A 34 -0.73 0.76 -9.40
CA GLY A 34 -0.12 1.98 -8.88
C GLY A 34 -0.87 3.20 -9.36
N ILE A 35 -1.14 4.13 -8.45
CA ILE A 35 -1.74 5.43 -8.76
C ILE A 35 -0.67 6.51 -8.57
N THR A 36 -0.50 7.37 -9.57
CA THR A 36 0.34 8.57 -9.46
C THR A 36 -0.45 9.82 -9.77
N TYR A 37 -0.10 10.90 -9.10
CA TYR A 37 -0.65 12.23 -9.35
C TYR A 37 0.46 13.19 -9.78
N ARG A 38 0.41 13.68 -11.02
CA ARG A 38 1.37 14.65 -11.58
C ARG A 38 0.62 15.67 -12.44
N ASN A 39 1.05 16.93 -12.41
CA ASN A 39 0.45 18.01 -13.21
C ASN A 39 -1.08 18.13 -13.06
N LYS A 40 -1.59 17.92 -11.83
CA LYS A 40 -3.04 17.90 -11.52
C LYS A 40 -3.84 16.80 -12.23
N VAL A 41 -3.19 15.71 -12.65
CA VAL A 41 -3.82 14.56 -13.29
C VAL A 41 -3.46 13.28 -12.53
N SER A 42 -4.47 12.47 -12.22
CA SER A 42 -4.31 11.13 -11.67
C SER A 42 -4.20 10.10 -12.80
N GLN A 43 -3.21 9.22 -12.71
CA GLN A 43 -2.99 8.13 -13.65
C GLN A 43 -2.90 6.80 -12.91
N ILE A 44 -3.53 5.76 -13.46
CA ILE A 44 -3.47 4.39 -12.97
C ILE A 44 -2.68 3.52 -13.96
N ARG A 45 -1.85 2.62 -13.44
CA ARG A 45 -1.16 1.61 -14.24
C ARG A 45 -1.10 0.29 -13.50
N SER A 46 -1.07 -0.80 -14.24
CA SER A 46 -0.66 -2.09 -13.70
C SER A 46 0.82 -2.05 -13.35
N VAL A 47 1.16 -2.60 -12.20
CA VAL A 47 2.54 -2.69 -11.69
C VAL A 47 2.83 -4.13 -11.28
N THR A 48 4.11 -4.47 -11.14
CA THR A 48 4.49 -5.77 -10.57
C THR A 48 4.28 -5.77 -9.05
N ARG A 49 4.37 -6.95 -8.44
CA ARG A 49 4.33 -7.11 -6.98
C ARG A 49 5.50 -6.39 -6.32
N GLU A 50 6.68 -6.47 -6.94
CA GLU A 50 7.92 -5.88 -6.47
C GLU A 50 7.83 -4.36 -6.48
N GLU A 51 7.34 -3.76 -7.58
CA GLU A 51 7.09 -2.32 -7.68
C GLU A 51 6.04 -1.84 -6.65
N ALA A 52 5.02 -2.66 -6.38
CA ALA A 52 4.01 -2.34 -5.36
C ALA A 52 4.58 -2.42 -3.94
N LEU A 53 5.51 -3.34 -3.68
CA LEU A 53 6.20 -3.47 -2.40
C LEU A 53 7.13 -2.28 -2.16
N GLU A 54 7.95 -1.92 -3.15
CA GLU A 54 8.81 -0.73 -3.11
C GLU A 54 8.00 0.54 -2.80
N PHE A 55 6.84 0.71 -3.46
CA PHE A 55 5.95 1.83 -3.22
C PHE A 55 5.45 1.90 -1.77
N VAL A 56 5.13 0.74 -1.18
CA VAL A 56 4.65 0.66 0.21
C VAL A 56 5.79 0.96 1.20
N GLU A 57 6.97 0.40 0.99
CA GLU A 57 8.13 0.64 1.83
C GLU A 57 8.59 2.11 1.79
N ASP A 58 8.53 2.74 0.63
CA ASP A 58 8.81 4.19 0.47
C ASP A 58 7.80 5.06 1.24
N ASN A 59 6.51 4.69 1.25
CA ASN A 59 5.48 5.41 2.01
C ASN A 59 5.70 5.29 3.52
N ASP A 60 6.09 4.11 4.00
CA ASP A 60 6.40 3.90 5.42
C ASP A 60 7.60 4.75 5.87
N ALA A 61 8.63 4.89 5.02
CA ALA A 61 9.77 5.76 5.30
C ALA A 61 9.38 7.26 5.36
N GLN A 62 8.50 7.73 4.48
CA GLN A 62 8.00 9.10 4.51
C GLN A 62 7.10 9.39 5.73
N ASN A 63 6.29 8.41 6.15
CA ASN A 63 5.43 8.55 7.33
C ASN A 63 6.20 8.53 8.66
N GLN A 64 7.40 7.95 8.72
CA GLN A 64 8.26 7.98 9.91
C GLN A 64 9.03 9.31 10.05
N ALA A 65 9.42 9.93 8.94
CA ALA A 65 10.13 11.22 8.97
C ALA A 65 9.27 12.40 9.49
N VAL A 66 7.94 12.30 9.39
CA VAL A 66 7.00 13.32 9.91
C VAL A 66 6.70 13.19 11.41
N GLN A 67 7.24 12.18 12.11
CA GLN A 67 7.07 11.97 13.56
C GLN A 67 8.35 12.23 14.39
N ALA A 68 9.32 12.98 13.88
CA ALA A 68 10.38 13.49 14.76
C ALA A 68 9.75 14.44 15.80
N PRO A 69 9.94 14.21 17.12
CA PRO A 69 9.32 15.05 18.13
C PRO A 69 9.83 16.48 17.96
N THR A 70 8.92 17.42 17.70
CA THR A 70 9.22 18.84 17.80
C THR A 70 9.54 19.09 19.27
N ALA A 71 10.82 19.12 19.60
CA ALA A 71 11.27 19.50 20.93
C ALA A 71 10.80 20.94 21.17
N VAL A 72 9.78 21.09 22.02
CA VAL A 72 9.37 22.39 22.55
C VAL A 72 10.55 22.84 23.41
N GLN A 73 11.37 23.76 22.88
CA GLN A 73 12.37 24.46 23.67
C GLN A 73 11.63 25.42 24.60
N SER A 74 11.73 25.16 25.90
CA SER A 74 11.32 26.06 26.98
C SER A 74 12.34 27.16 27.21
#